data_AF-A0A1I0YC98-F1
#
_entry.id   AF-A0A1I0YC98-F1
#
_cell.length_a   1.000
_cell.length_b   1.000
_cell.length_c   1.000
_cell.angle_alpha   90.00
_cell.angle_beta   90.00
_cell.angle_gamma   90.00
#
_symmetry.space_group_name_H-M   'P 1'
#
loop_
_entity.id
_entity.type
_entity.pdbx_description
1 polymer ?
#
loop_
_entity_poly.entity_id
_entity_poly.type
_entity_poly.pdbx_seq_one_letter_code
_entity_poly.pdbx_strand_id
1 'polypeptide(L)'
;MSFFLNILLARLAVVLVILTSIIYLFRKFNKNNDLIKRVNRSLRKKHKLLGILLIIVGLIHGLLSSEAIFSFNLGTICEILSILLGINFYIGMKYKIKGWMHYHRIITLLFLLSLIVHIVDVGGFTSDLIEKSFSDNSNNIEYNNDFPTQSSKDENNESADNQTENNSQKSNNNSNDNSSSTKYKDGVYQGVAHGYGPNLTVEVTVKNGAISNIEILSHNERNPRFYQSPMDKVPSEIIANQSTDVDIVVGSTKTSKGIMNAVKDALSNAV
;
A
#
# COMPACT_ATOMS: atom_id res chain seq x y z
N MET A 1 -7.88 -12.26 8.17
CA MET A 1 -7.53 -13.57 7.56
C MET A 1 -7.02 -13.46 6.12
N SER A 2 -7.59 -12.59 5.27
CA SER A 2 -7.19 -12.40 3.86
C SER A 2 -5.72 -12.00 3.64
N PHE A 3 -5.15 -11.10 4.45
CA PHE A 3 -3.78 -10.61 4.26
C PHE A 3 -2.72 -11.73 4.28
N PHE A 4 -2.72 -12.58 5.31
CA PHE A 4 -1.77 -13.70 5.43
C PHE A 4 -1.92 -14.71 4.28
N LEU A 5 -3.15 -14.98 3.84
CA LEU A 5 -3.41 -15.83 2.69
C LEU A 5 -2.85 -15.21 1.39
N ASN A 6 -2.99 -13.90 1.22
CA ASN A 6 -2.51 -13.18 0.05
C ASN A 6 -0.98 -13.23 -0.09
N ILE A 7 -0.24 -12.98 1.00
CA ILE A 7 1.24 -13.09 0.99
C ILE A 7 1.72 -14.53 0.78
N LEU A 8 0.99 -15.52 1.31
CA LEU A 8 1.28 -16.94 1.07
C LEU A 8 1.10 -17.32 -0.41
N LEU A 9 0.03 -16.84 -1.05
CA LEU A 9 -0.21 -17.04 -2.48
C LEU A 9 0.85 -16.36 -3.35
N ALA A 10 1.26 -15.13 -3.02
CA ALA A 10 2.35 -14.44 -3.70
C ALA A 10 3.67 -15.24 -3.65
N ARG A 11 4.07 -15.70 -2.45
CA ARG A 11 5.26 -16.53 -2.26
C ARG A 11 5.16 -17.86 -3.02
N LEU A 12 3.99 -18.50 -3.01
CA LEU A 12 3.73 -19.72 -3.77
C LEU A 12 3.86 -19.48 -5.29
N ALA A 13 3.32 -18.37 -5.82
CA ALA A 13 3.45 -18.00 -7.22
C ALA A 13 4.93 -17.85 -7.62
N VAL A 14 5.75 -17.14 -6.84
CA VAL A 14 7.19 -16.99 -7.10
C VAL A 14 7.90 -18.35 -7.13
N VAL A 15 7.59 -19.26 -6.21
CA VAL A 15 8.14 -20.63 -6.22
C VAL A 15 7.73 -21.39 -7.49
N LEU A 16 6.47 -21.27 -7.94
CA LEU A 16 6.00 -21.89 -9.18
C LEU A 16 6.70 -21.29 -10.42
N VAL A 17 6.98 -19.99 -10.45
CA VAL A 17 7.78 -19.35 -11.50
C VAL A 17 9.21 -19.89 -11.53
N ILE A 18 9.87 -20.02 -10.37
CA ILE A 18 11.21 -20.61 -10.28
C ILE A 18 11.20 -22.05 -10.80
N LEU A 19 10.26 -22.88 -10.36
CA LEU A 19 10.12 -24.29 -10.79
C LEU A 19 9.81 -24.45 -12.28
N THR A 20 9.07 -23.53 -12.89
CA THR A 20 8.76 -23.56 -14.33
C THR A 20 9.92 -23.03 -15.17
N SER A 21 10.62 -22.00 -14.70
CA SER A 21 11.70 -21.32 -15.42
C SER A 21 13.06 -22.04 -15.33
N ILE A 22 13.37 -22.70 -14.21
CA ILE A 22 14.64 -23.43 -14.02
C ILE A 22 14.85 -24.55 -15.06
N ILE A 23 13.76 -25.08 -15.63
CA ILE A 23 13.78 -26.05 -16.73
C ILE A 23 14.54 -25.51 -17.96
N TYR A 24 14.39 -24.21 -18.25
CA TYR A 24 15.12 -23.55 -19.34
C TYR A 24 16.62 -23.45 -19.03
N LEU A 25 16.97 -23.07 -17.79
CA LEU A 25 18.37 -22.99 -17.33
C LEU A 25 19.06 -24.37 -17.38
N PHE A 26 18.42 -25.42 -16.87
CA PHE A 26 18.94 -26.78 -16.95
C PHE A 26 19.12 -27.28 -18.39
N ARG A 27 18.30 -26.82 -19.35
CA ARG A 27 18.47 -27.14 -20.77
C ARG A 27 19.65 -26.37 -21.40
N LYS A 28 19.94 -25.16 -20.92
CA LYS A 28 21.01 -24.30 -21.46
C LYS A 28 22.40 -24.66 -20.93
N PHE A 29 22.55 -24.86 -19.62
CA PHE A 29 23.86 -24.82 -18.96
C PHE A 29 24.38 -26.10 -18.31
N ASN A 30 23.56 -27.14 -18.07
CA ASN A 30 24.06 -28.33 -17.33
C ASN A 30 23.58 -29.66 -17.92
N LYS A 31 24.14 -30.02 -19.08
CA LYS A 31 23.82 -31.25 -19.81
C LYS A 31 24.53 -32.50 -19.28
N ASN A 32 25.60 -32.37 -18.51
CA ASN A 32 26.51 -33.48 -18.21
C ASN A 32 26.19 -34.19 -16.88
N ASN A 33 25.50 -33.54 -15.93
CA ASN A 33 25.18 -34.10 -14.62
C ASN A 33 23.87 -34.94 -14.62
N ASP A 34 23.96 -36.21 -14.22
CA ASP A 34 22.82 -37.17 -14.24
C ASP A 34 21.74 -36.91 -13.19
N LEU A 35 22.07 -36.28 -12.06
CA LEU A 35 21.08 -35.84 -11.08
C LEU A 35 20.24 -34.71 -11.69
N ILE A 36 20.87 -33.75 -12.36
CA ILE A 36 20.18 -32.65 -13.03
C ILE A 36 19.35 -33.16 -14.23
N LYS A 37 19.83 -34.15 -15.00
CA LYS A 37 19.02 -34.83 -16.03
C LYS A 37 17.75 -35.45 -15.42
N ARG A 38 17.85 -36.12 -14.27
CA ARG A 38 16.71 -36.73 -13.54
C ARG A 38 15.71 -35.67 -13.06
N VAL A 39 16.19 -34.63 -12.36
CA VAL A 39 15.36 -33.52 -11.86
C VAL A 39 14.64 -32.80 -13.02
N ASN A 40 15.38 -32.42 -14.06
CA ASN A 40 14.84 -31.75 -15.25
C ASN A 40 13.78 -32.62 -15.96
N ARG A 41 13.99 -33.95 -16.05
CA ARG A 41 12.97 -34.88 -16.61
C ARG A 41 11.69 -34.91 -15.75
N SER A 42 11.81 -34.85 -14.42
CA SER A 42 10.67 -34.79 -13.50
C SER A 42 9.90 -33.47 -13.63
N LEU A 43 10.60 -32.34 -13.56
CA LEU A 43 10.02 -31.00 -13.70
C LEU A 43 9.31 -30.82 -15.04
N ARG A 44 9.89 -31.30 -16.16
CA ARG A 44 9.23 -31.22 -17.48
C ARG A 44 7.90 -31.97 -17.54
N LYS A 45 7.79 -33.15 -16.89
CA LYS A 45 6.50 -33.88 -16.82
C LYS A 45 5.43 -33.06 -16.09
N LYS A 46 5.83 -32.32 -15.05
CA LYS A 46 4.92 -31.47 -14.24
C LYS A 46 4.73 -30.06 -14.79
N HIS A 47 5.56 -29.59 -15.72
CA HIS A 47 5.58 -28.18 -16.17
C HIS A 47 4.22 -27.65 -16.63
N LYS A 48 3.44 -28.44 -17.39
CA LYS A 48 2.06 -28.04 -17.79
C LYS A 48 1.17 -27.80 -16.57
N LEU A 49 1.22 -28.69 -15.56
CA LEU A 49 0.44 -28.57 -14.33
C LEU A 49 0.91 -27.37 -13.50
N LEU A 50 2.23 -27.17 -13.37
CA LEU A 50 2.82 -26.04 -12.66
C LEU A 50 2.46 -24.69 -13.30
N GLY A 51 2.42 -24.61 -14.63
CA GLY A 51 2.00 -23.41 -15.36
C GLY A 51 0.51 -23.10 -15.22
N ILE A 52 -0.36 -24.11 -15.23
CA ILE A 52 -1.80 -23.92 -14.95
C ILE A 52 -2.00 -23.48 -13.50
N LEU A 53 -1.30 -24.10 -12.55
CA LEU A 53 -1.36 -23.73 -11.14
C LEU A 53 -0.83 -22.30 -10.91
N LEU A 54 0.22 -21.89 -11.62
CA LEU A 54 0.75 -20.51 -11.57
C LEU A 54 -0.33 -19.49 -11.97
N ILE A 55 -1.05 -19.71 -13.07
CA ILE A 55 -2.14 -18.81 -13.50
C ILE A 55 -3.27 -18.79 -12.46
N ILE A 56 -3.67 -19.94 -11.91
CA ILE A 56 -4.73 -19.98 -10.89
C ILE A 56 -4.31 -19.23 -9.62
N VAL A 57 -3.09 -19.46 -9.13
CA VAL A 57 -2.56 -18.77 -7.93
C VAL A 57 -2.37 -17.27 -8.20
N GLY A 58 -1.92 -16.89 -9.40
CA GLY A 58 -1.80 -15.50 -9.86
C GLY A 58 -3.14 -14.77 -9.89
N LEU A 59 -4.17 -15.36 -10.50
CA LEU A 59 -5.54 -14.83 -10.50
C LEU A 59 -6.11 -14.65 -9.09
N ILE A 60 -5.96 -15.65 -8.20
CA ILE A 60 -6.45 -15.54 -6.81
C ILE A 60 -5.66 -14.48 -6.04
N HIS A 61 -4.34 -14.41 -6.24
CA HIS A 61 -3.50 -13.35 -5.67
C HIS A 61 -3.92 -11.97 -6.18
N GLY A 62 -4.21 -11.80 -7.47
CA GLY A 62 -4.71 -10.55 -8.06
C GLY A 62 -6.09 -10.14 -7.55
N LEU A 63 -7.00 -11.11 -7.37
CA LEU A 63 -8.33 -10.92 -6.77
C LEU A 63 -8.28 -10.52 -5.28
N LEU A 64 -7.32 -11.07 -4.53
CA LEU A 64 -7.08 -10.72 -3.12
C LEU A 64 -6.10 -9.55 -2.98
N SER A 65 -5.45 -9.14 -4.06
CA SER A 65 -4.61 -7.95 -4.10
C SER A 65 -5.51 -6.77 -3.83
N SER A 66 -4.92 -5.75 -3.21
CA SER A 66 -5.70 -4.60 -2.84
C SER A 66 -6.09 -3.81 -4.11
N GLU A 67 -5.25 -3.76 -5.13
CA GLU A 67 -5.49 -3.00 -6.36
C GLU A 67 -6.51 -3.66 -7.31
N ALA A 68 -7.18 -2.83 -8.11
CA ALA A 68 -8.16 -3.32 -9.07
C ALA A 68 -7.45 -4.11 -10.18
N ILE A 69 -8.02 -5.25 -10.57
CA ILE A 69 -7.45 -6.16 -11.60
C ILE A 69 -7.22 -5.44 -12.95
N PHE A 70 -7.95 -4.35 -13.23
CA PHE A 70 -7.80 -3.52 -14.44
C PHE A 70 -7.06 -2.19 -14.22
N SER A 71 -6.46 -1.96 -13.05
CA SER A 71 -5.56 -0.81 -12.88
C SER A 71 -4.23 -1.04 -13.61
N PHE A 72 -3.62 0.05 -14.09
CA PHE A 72 -2.41 0.00 -14.91
C PHE A 72 -1.14 -0.20 -14.07
N ASN A 73 -1.17 -1.15 -13.13
CA ASN A 73 -0.08 -1.50 -12.24
C ASN A 73 0.77 -2.66 -12.78
N LEU A 74 1.94 -2.87 -12.17
CA LEU A 74 2.88 -3.90 -12.63
C LEU A 74 2.42 -5.34 -12.37
N GLY A 75 1.55 -5.56 -11.38
CA GLY A 75 0.95 -6.86 -11.08
C GLY A 75 -0.01 -7.30 -12.20
N THR A 76 -0.88 -6.40 -12.67
CA THR A 76 -1.79 -6.62 -13.79
C THR A 76 -1.02 -6.93 -15.08
N ILE A 77 0.07 -6.22 -15.36
CA ILE A 77 0.94 -6.52 -16.52
C ILE A 77 1.55 -7.93 -16.38
N CYS A 78 2.01 -8.29 -15.18
CA CYS A 78 2.57 -9.62 -14.90
C CYS A 78 1.52 -10.73 -15.09
N GLU A 79 0.28 -10.53 -14.62
CA GLU A 79 -0.82 -11.50 -14.76
C GLU A 79 -1.28 -11.64 -16.22
N ILE A 80 -1.39 -10.54 -16.97
CA ILE A 80 -1.67 -10.58 -18.41
C ILE A 80 -0.61 -11.39 -19.17
N LEU A 81 0.67 -11.22 -18.84
CA LEU A 81 1.77 -12.00 -19.44
C LEU A 81 1.73 -13.48 -19.03
N SER A 82 1.30 -13.79 -17.80
CA SER A 82 1.05 -15.17 -17.32
C SER A 82 -0.06 -15.87 -18.10
N ILE A 83 -1.20 -15.20 -18.27
CA ILE A 83 -2.33 -15.68 -19.07
C ILE A 83 -1.92 -15.85 -20.54
N LEU A 84 -1.17 -14.89 -21.10
CA LEU A 84 -0.68 -14.95 -22.47
C LEU A 84 0.29 -16.12 -22.70
N LEU A 85 1.13 -16.49 -21.72
CA LEU A 85 1.94 -17.71 -21.75
C LEU A 85 1.07 -18.97 -21.87
N GLY A 86 0.00 -19.04 -21.07
CA GLY A 86 -0.98 -20.13 -21.10
C GLY A 86 -1.71 -20.25 -22.43
N ILE A 87 -2.19 -19.12 -22.97
CA ILE A 87 -2.85 -19.03 -24.27
C ILE A 87 -1.90 -19.45 -25.40
N ASN A 88 -0.69 -18.88 -25.46
CA ASN A 88 0.31 -19.21 -26.48
C ASN A 88 0.68 -20.71 -26.44
N PHE A 89 0.83 -21.30 -25.25
CA PHE A 89 1.03 -22.74 -25.07
C PHE A 89 -0.16 -23.56 -25.59
N TYR A 90 -1.39 -23.19 -25.20
CA TYR A 90 -2.61 -23.91 -25.59
C TYR A 90 -2.81 -23.88 -27.11
N ILE A 91 -2.71 -22.70 -27.74
CA ILE A 91 -2.84 -22.52 -29.18
C ILE A 91 -1.73 -23.28 -29.92
N GLY A 92 -0.47 -23.11 -29.51
CA GLY A 92 0.69 -23.78 -30.12
C GLY A 92 0.59 -25.31 -30.10
N MET A 93 0.07 -25.88 -29.00
CA MET A 93 -0.17 -27.31 -28.87
C MET A 93 -1.41 -27.79 -29.64
N LYS A 94 -2.54 -27.08 -29.55
CA LYS A 94 -3.82 -27.47 -30.16
C LYS A 94 -3.78 -27.41 -31.69
N TYR A 95 -3.22 -26.33 -32.24
CA TYR A 95 -3.17 -26.08 -33.69
C TYR A 95 -1.82 -26.45 -34.32
N LYS A 96 -0.89 -27.03 -33.53
CA LYS A 96 0.45 -27.51 -33.98
C LYS A 96 1.27 -26.46 -34.74
N ILE A 97 1.14 -25.18 -34.35
CA ILE A 97 1.76 -24.04 -35.06
C ILE A 97 3.29 -24.16 -35.02
N LYS A 98 3.94 -24.21 -36.19
CA LYS A 98 5.42 -24.23 -36.25
C LYS A 98 5.97 -22.94 -35.62
N GLY A 99 6.97 -23.08 -34.74
CA GLY A 99 7.63 -21.94 -34.11
C GLY A 99 6.96 -21.38 -32.84
N TRP A 100 5.82 -21.91 -32.36
CA TRP A 100 5.15 -21.42 -31.13
C TRP A 100 6.08 -21.36 -29.89
N MET A 101 7.06 -22.26 -29.84
CA MET A 101 8.12 -22.31 -28.82
C MET A 101 9.04 -21.08 -28.78
N HIS A 102 9.15 -20.32 -29.87
CA HIS A 102 9.93 -19.07 -29.93
C HIS A 102 9.19 -17.96 -29.19
N TYR A 103 7.92 -17.71 -29.56
CA TYR A 103 7.04 -16.76 -28.90
C TYR A 103 6.88 -17.08 -27.41
N HIS A 104 6.68 -18.36 -27.03
CA HIS A 104 6.59 -18.76 -25.63
C HIS A 104 7.81 -18.32 -24.80
N ARG A 105 9.03 -18.44 -25.35
CA ARG A 105 10.27 -18.00 -24.68
C ARG A 105 10.36 -16.48 -24.57
N ILE A 106 9.98 -15.74 -25.61
CA ILE A 106 9.98 -14.28 -25.59
C ILE A 106 9.02 -13.79 -24.50
N ILE A 107 7.79 -14.31 -24.48
CA ILE A 107 6.80 -13.95 -23.45
C ILE A 107 7.30 -14.37 -22.06
N THR A 108 8.02 -15.50 -21.93
CA THR A 108 8.61 -15.91 -20.63
C THR A 108 9.66 -14.90 -20.14
N LEU A 109 10.49 -14.35 -21.03
CA LEU A 109 11.48 -13.34 -20.66
C LEU A 109 10.81 -12.01 -20.27
N LEU A 110 9.78 -11.58 -21.00
CA LEU A 110 8.99 -10.39 -20.66
C LEU A 110 8.26 -10.57 -19.32
N PHE A 111 7.64 -11.73 -19.09
CA PHE A 111 7.00 -12.10 -17.84
C PHE A 111 7.98 -12.08 -16.66
N LEU A 112 9.16 -12.69 -16.80
CA LEU A 112 10.18 -12.69 -15.75
C LEU A 112 10.70 -11.28 -15.44
N LEU A 113 10.90 -10.44 -16.46
CA LEU A 113 11.28 -9.04 -16.26
C LEU A 113 10.18 -8.27 -15.51
N SER A 114 8.93 -8.37 -15.96
CA SER A 114 7.77 -7.75 -15.31
C SER A 114 7.62 -8.20 -13.85
N LEU A 115 7.81 -9.51 -13.58
CA LEU A 115 7.74 -10.07 -12.25
C LEU A 115 8.85 -9.54 -11.33
N ILE A 116 10.08 -9.41 -11.82
CA ILE A 116 11.20 -8.85 -11.03
C ILE A 116 10.88 -7.42 -10.63
N VAL A 117 10.43 -6.57 -11.56
CA VAL A 117 10.10 -5.18 -11.23
C VAL A 117 8.87 -5.11 -10.31
N HIS A 118 7.87 -5.98 -10.50
CA HIS A 118 6.71 -6.07 -9.60
C HIS A 118 7.11 -6.48 -8.17
N ILE A 119 8.01 -7.44 -8.00
CA ILE A 119 8.55 -7.84 -6.69
C ILE A 119 9.25 -6.67 -6.01
N VAL A 120 10.01 -5.84 -6.76
CA VAL A 120 10.66 -4.64 -6.22
C VAL A 120 9.62 -3.58 -5.82
N ASP A 121 8.63 -3.32 -6.67
CA ASP A 121 7.53 -2.37 -6.45
C ASP A 121 6.71 -2.69 -5.19
N VAL A 122 6.48 -3.98 -4.89
CA VAL A 122 5.81 -4.43 -3.66
C VAL A 122 6.73 -4.58 -2.44
N GLY A 123 7.97 -4.07 -2.47
CA GLY A 123 8.88 -4.04 -1.31
C GLY A 123 9.79 -5.27 -1.14
N GLY A 124 9.88 -6.13 -2.15
CA GLY A 124 10.75 -7.30 -2.15
C GLY A 124 10.20 -8.51 -1.39
N PHE A 125 11.03 -9.55 -1.24
CA PHE A 125 10.67 -10.79 -0.53
C PHE A 125 10.93 -10.72 0.98
N THR A 126 11.67 -9.69 1.43
CA THR A 126 12.29 -9.58 2.76
C THR A 126 11.66 -8.54 3.68
N SER A 127 10.68 -7.76 3.20
CA SER A 127 10.00 -6.70 3.99
C SER A 127 9.64 -7.17 5.39
N ASP A 128 8.92 -8.29 5.49
CA ASP A 128 8.26 -8.71 6.72
C ASP A 128 9.25 -9.24 7.78
N LEU A 129 10.40 -9.78 7.36
CA LEU A 129 11.45 -10.23 8.29
C LEU A 129 12.20 -9.03 8.87
N ILE A 130 12.41 -8.00 8.04
CA ILE A 130 13.09 -6.78 8.43
C ILE A 130 12.16 -5.92 9.31
N GLU A 131 10.89 -5.75 8.92
CA GLU A 131 9.85 -5.06 9.68
C GLU A 131 9.65 -5.70 11.06
N LYS A 132 9.57 -7.04 11.15
CA LYS A 132 9.51 -7.72 12.44
C LYS A 132 10.78 -7.50 13.29
N SER A 133 11.97 -7.57 12.68
CA SER A 133 13.22 -7.27 13.41
C SER A 133 13.33 -5.82 13.89
N PHE A 134 12.66 -4.87 13.21
CA PHE A 134 12.59 -3.48 13.66
C PHE A 134 11.51 -3.28 14.74
N SER A 135 10.34 -3.93 14.67
CA SER A 135 9.35 -3.90 15.75
C SER A 135 9.89 -4.50 17.05
N ASP A 136 10.58 -5.64 16.98
CA ASP A 136 11.19 -6.28 18.16
C ASP A 136 12.31 -5.42 18.77
N ASN A 137 12.96 -4.55 17.97
CA ASN A 137 14.00 -3.63 18.43
C ASN A 137 13.46 -2.27 18.91
N SER A 138 12.27 -1.84 18.44
CA SER A 138 11.63 -0.58 18.86
C SER A 138 11.13 -0.61 20.30
N ASN A 139 10.91 -1.79 20.88
CA ASN A 139 10.41 -1.95 22.25
C ASN A 139 11.50 -1.73 23.34
N ASN A 140 12.74 -1.40 22.94
CA ASN A 140 13.88 -1.22 23.84
C ASN A 140 14.45 0.20 23.87
N ILE A 141 13.78 1.18 23.24
CA ILE A 141 14.19 2.60 23.30
C ILE A 141 13.26 3.34 24.28
N GLU A 142 13.71 3.45 25.52
CA GLU A 142 13.12 4.32 26.53
C GLU A 142 13.39 5.80 26.13
N TYR A 143 12.33 6.56 25.88
CA TYR A 143 12.43 7.95 25.42
C TYR A 143 12.89 8.89 26.55
N ASN A 144 14.17 9.25 26.56
CA ASN A 144 14.65 10.39 27.34
C ASN A 144 14.34 11.70 26.61
N ASN A 145 13.51 12.54 27.24
CA ASN A 145 13.18 13.86 26.75
C ASN A 145 14.27 14.87 27.13
N ASP A 146 14.99 15.41 26.15
CA ASP A 146 15.79 16.63 26.33
C ASP A 146 15.68 17.53 25.08
N PHE A 147 14.96 18.65 25.25
CA PHE A 147 14.88 19.75 24.28
C PHE A 147 15.92 20.82 24.65
N PRO A 148 16.85 21.19 23.75
CA PRO A 148 17.60 22.42 23.90
C PRO A 148 17.04 23.51 22.98
N THR A 149 16.35 24.49 23.57
CA THR A 149 16.01 25.77 22.94
C THR A 149 17.28 26.59 22.69
N GLN A 150 17.44 27.23 21.53
CA GLN A 150 18.41 28.32 21.41
C GLN A 150 17.97 29.43 20.45
N SER A 151 18.26 30.66 20.85
CA SER A 151 17.90 31.92 20.21
C SER A 151 19.12 32.83 20.14
N SER A 152 19.40 33.38 18.96
CA SER A 152 20.24 34.56 18.63
C SER A 152 19.80 34.99 17.22
N LYS A 153 19.25 36.18 16.92
CA LYS A 153 19.71 37.58 17.08
C LYS A 153 20.91 37.99 16.23
N ASP A 154 20.65 38.99 15.36
CA ASP A 154 21.45 40.15 14.91
C ASP A 154 21.13 40.43 13.42
N GLU A 155 20.19 41.33 13.10
CA GLU A 155 20.30 42.80 12.96
C GLU A 155 21.02 43.32 11.70
N ASN A 156 20.27 44.06 10.85
CA ASN A 156 20.66 45.36 10.27
C ASN A 156 19.47 46.10 9.59
N ASN A 157 19.51 47.44 9.61
CA ASN A 157 18.43 48.40 9.25
C ASN A 157 18.31 48.64 7.71
N GLU A 158 17.25 49.25 7.14
CA GLU A 158 16.68 50.60 7.37
C GLU A 158 15.24 50.80 6.85
N SER A 159 14.49 51.70 7.54
CA SER A 159 13.53 52.73 7.06
C SER A 159 12.56 52.43 5.88
N ALA A 160 11.24 52.68 5.92
CA ALA A 160 10.29 53.26 6.89
C ALA A 160 8.83 52.84 6.45
N ASP A 161 7.67 53.39 6.82
CA ASP A 161 7.26 54.61 7.55
C ASP A 161 5.81 54.52 8.14
N ASN A 162 5.49 55.44 9.06
CA ASN A 162 4.20 56.02 9.49
C ASN A 162 2.90 55.19 9.80
N GLN A 163 2.42 55.44 11.03
CA GLN A 163 1.03 55.67 11.50
C GLN A 163 0.16 54.53 12.12
N THR A 164 0.18 54.51 13.47
CA THR A 164 -0.95 54.68 14.43
C THR A 164 -2.36 54.19 14.01
N GLU A 165 -3.07 53.33 14.75
CA GLU A 165 -3.76 53.65 16.03
C GLU A 165 -4.27 52.43 16.84
N ASN A 166 -4.73 52.73 18.07
CA ASN A 166 -5.26 51.82 19.11
C ASN A 166 -6.53 51.05 18.66
N ASN A 167 -6.92 49.90 19.24
CA ASN A 167 -7.29 49.76 20.64
C ASN A 167 -7.49 48.30 21.10
N SER A 168 -7.30 48.04 22.41
CA SER A 168 -7.60 46.75 23.04
C SER A 168 -9.03 46.71 23.57
N GLN A 169 -9.74 45.58 23.42
CA GLN A 169 -10.83 45.27 24.34
C GLN A 169 -11.00 43.77 24.60
N LYS A 170 -10.55 43.36 25.80
CA LYS A 170 -10.83 42.08 26.44
C LYS A 170 -12.11 42.22 27.26
N SER A 171 -13.07 41.31 27.12
CA SER A 171 -14.03 41.03 28.19
C SER A 171 -14.61 39.61 28.11
N ASN A 172 -15.05 39.11 29.26
CA ASN A 172 -15.33 37.70 29.54
C ASN A 172 -16.82 37.33 29.47
N ASN A 173 -17.08 36.01 29.43
CA ASN A 173 -18.31 35.32 29.87
C ASN A 173 -19.60 35.60 29.04
N ASN A 174 -20.33 34.60 28.58
CA ASN A 174 -20.94 33.55 29.40
C ASN A 174 -21.28 32.28 28.60
N SER A 175 -21.36 31.16 29.30
CA SER A 175 -21.95 29.92 28.80
C SER A 175 -23.41 30.13 28.42
N ASN A 176 -23.78 29.75 27.19
CA ASN A 176 -25.17 29.48 26.83
C ASN A 176 -25.27 28.01 26.44
N ASP A 177 -25.92 27.24 27.32
CA ASP A 177 -26.30 25.85 27.09
C ASP A 177 -27.40 25.80 26.03
N ASN A 178 -26.98 25.85 24.77
CA ASN A 178 -27.85 25.64 23.63
C ASN A 178 -27.79 24.16 23.29
N SER A 179 -28.79 23.42 23.77
CA SER A 179 -29.08 22.03 23.41
C SER A 179 -29.46 21.90 21.92
N SER A 180 -28.51 22.20 21.04
CA SER A 180 -28.46 21.57 19.73
C SER A 180 -28.15 20.09 19.95
N SER A 181 -28.75 19.21 19.16
CA SER A 181 -28.42 17.78 19.18
C SER A 181 -27.04 17.59 18.54
N THR A 182 -25.99 17.86 19.32
CA THR A 182 -24.60 17.71 18.89
C THR A 182 -24.36 16.28 18.46
N LYS A 183 -23.97 16.09 17.19
CA LYS A 183 -23.80 14.76 16.57
C LYS A 183 -22.73 13.92 17.28
N TYR A 184 -21.79 14.59 17.93
CA TYR A 184 -20.68 14.03 18.68
C TYR A 184 -20.50 14.78 20.00
N LYS A 185 -19.91 14.10 20.99
CA LYS A 185 -19.41 14.66 22.25
C LYS A 185 -18.04 15.28 22.01
N ASP A 186 -17.78 16.39 22.70
CA ASP A 186 -16.47 17.05 22.66
C ASP A 186 -15.38 16.15 23.28
N GLY A 187 -14.20 16.16 22.67
CA GLY A 187 -13.10 15.30 23.08
C GLY A 187 -12.06 15.08 21.99
N VAL A 188 -11.10 14.21 22.30
CA VAL A 188 -10.06 13.75 21.38
C VAL A 188 -10.21 12.24 21.26
N TYR A 189 -10.38 11.75 20.04
CA TYR A 189 -10.69 10.36 19.76
C TYR A 189 -9.71 9.80 18.74
N GLN A 190 -9.09 8.68 19.04
CA GLN A 190 -8.24 7.96 18.09
C GLN A 190 -9.04 6.85 17.41
N GLY A 191 -8.70 6.58 16.16
CA GLY A 191 -9.31 5.51 15.37
C GLY A 191 -8.32 4.90 14.39
N VAL A 192 -8.50 3.62 14.09
CA VAL A 192 -7.56 2.83 13.28
C VAL A 192 -8.30 2.10 12.16
N ALA A 193 -7.81 2.24 10.93
CA ALA A 193 -8.33 1.49 9.79
C ALA A 193 -7.21 0.98 8.87
N HIS A 194 -7.62 0.26 7.82
CA HIS A 194 -6.73 -0.22 6.76
C HIS A 194 -6.90 0.67 5.53
N GLY A 195 -5.78 1.22 5.04
CA GLY A 195 -5.71 1.96 3.79
C GLY A 195 -5.16 1.08 2.66
N TYR A 196 -4.11 1.54 1.98
CA TYR A 196 -3.25 0.64 1.21
C TYR A 196 -2.39 -0.23 2.13
N GLY A 197 -1.92 0.35 3.24
CA GLY A 197 -1.21 -0.32 4.31
C GLY A 197 -2.12 -0.70 5.50
N PRO A 198 -1.66 -1.60 6.39
CA PRO A 198 -2.30 -1.84 7.67
C PRO A 198 -2.10 -0.65 8.63
N ASN A 199 -2.95 -0.59 9.67
CA ASN A 199 -2.78 0.30 10.83
C ASN A 199 -2.55 1.78 10.47
N LEU A 200 -3.46 2.36 9.68
CA LEU A 200 -3.55 3.81 9.51
C LEU A 200 -4.31 4.37 10.71
N THR A 201 -3.61 5.12 11.56
CA THR A 201 -4.11 5.69 12.81
C THR A 201 -4.34 7.19 12.65
N VAL A 202 -5.51 7.66 13.05
CA VAL A 202 -5.85 9.09 13.08
C VAL A 202 -6.28 9.50 14.48
N GLU A 203 -6.09 10.78 14.79
CA GLU A 203 -6.66 11.46 15.95
C GLU A 203 -7.64 12.53 15.49
N VAL A 204 -8.83 12.55 16.09
CA VAL A 204 -9.94 13.43 15.71
C VAL A 204 -10.33 14.26 16.92
N THR A 205 -10.24 15.58 16.81
CA THR A 205 -10.65 16.51 17.87
C THR A 205 -12.05 17.04 17.58
N VAL A 206 -13.01 16.78 18.47
CA VAL A 206 -14.37 17.32 18.42
C VAL A 206 -14.49 18.51 19.39
N LYS A 207 -15.06 19.62 18.92
CA LYS A 207 -15.35 20.83 19.71
C LYS A 207 -16.72 21.40 19.34
N ASN A 208 -17.52 21.78 20.33
CA ASN A 208 -18.90 22.22 20.18
C ASN A 208 -19.76 21.26 19.32
N GLY A 209 -19.51 19.95 19.43
CA GLY A 209 -20.18 18.90 18.66
C GLY A 209 -19.76 18.76 17.19
N ALA A 210 -18.73 19.48 16.75
CA ALA A 210 -18.22 19.49 15.38
C ALA A 210 -16.76 19.00 15.30
N ILE A 211 -16.39 18.39 14.18
CA ILE A 211 -15.03 17.95 13.87
C ILE A 211 -14.16 19.21 13.66
N SER A 212 -13.18 19.41 14.53
CA SER A 212 -12.34 20.63 14.55
C SER A 212 -10.89 20.40 14.10
N ASN A 213 -10.37 19.19 14.26
CA ASN A 213 -9.07 18.77 13.74
C ASN A 213 -9.06 17.27 13.43
N ILE A 214 -8.24 16.87 12.46
CA ILE A 214 -7.92 15.47 12.15
C ILE A 214 -6.42 15.40 11.87
N GLU A 215 -5.69 14.63 12.68
CA GLU A 215 -4.26 14.41 12.54
C GLU A 215 -3.97 12.93 12.22
N ILE A 216 -2.95 12.66 11.40
CA ILE A 216 -2.55 11.30 11.03
C ILE A 216 -1.31 10.93 11.85
N LEU A 217 -1.53 10.17 12.92
CA LEU A 217 -0.48 9.83 13.90
C LEU A 217 0.51 8.79 13.35
N SER A 218 0.03 7.80 12.59
CA SER A 218 0.88 6.75 12.01
C SER A 218 0.22 6.07 10.81
N HIS A 219 1.03 5.56 9.88
CA HIS A 219 0.56 4.81 8.72
C HIS A 219 1.62 3.86 8.18
N ASN A 220 1.18 2.78 7.52
CA ASN A 220 2.05 1.86 6.76
C ASN A 220 1.75 1.90 5.24
N GLU A 221 1.20 3.03 4.77
CA GLU A 221 0.98 3.28 3.34
C GLU A 221 2.30 3.22 2.55
N ARG A 222 2.23 2.68 1.32
CA ARG A 222 3.41 2.47 0.47
C ARG A 222 3.53 3.54 -0.60
N ASN A 223 4.77 3.94 -0.89
CA ASN A 223 5.16 4.90 -1.92
C ASN A 223 4.53 6.30 -1.74
N PRO A 224 5.30 7.32 -1.31
CA PRO A 224 4.79 8.67 -0.99
C PRO A 224 3.89 9.29 -2.06
N ARG A 225 4.14 8.98 -3.33
CA ARG A 225 3.36 9.48 -4.48
C ARG A 225 1.86 9.13 -4.40
N PHE A 226 1.48 8.06 -3.71
CA PHE A 226 0.09 7.62 -3.57
C PHE A 226 -0.55 7.99 -2.24
N TYR A 227 0.22 8.35 -1.21
CA TYR A 227 -0.34 8.63 0.12
C TYR A 227 -0.28 10.10 0.56
N GLN A 228 0.66 10.92 0.06
CA GLN A 228 0.76 12.32 0.47
C GLN A 228 -0.52 13.11 0.15
N SER A 229 -0.94 13.10 -1.12
CA SER A 229 -2.14 13.81 -1.59
C SER A 229 -3.45 13.48 -0.81
N PRO A 230 -3.81 12.20 -0.55
CA PRO A 230 -4.98 11.91 0.29
C PRO A 230 -4.78 12.24 1.78
N MET A 231 -3.55 12.18 2.32
CA MET A 231 -3.28 12.55 3.71
C MET A 231 -3.52 14.04 3.97
N ASP A 232 -3.26 14.91 3.00
CA ASP A 232 -3.55 16.34 3.13
C ASP A 232 -5.05 16.64 2.84
N LYS A 233 -5.58 16.06 1.76
CA LYS A 233 -6.90 16.45 1.23
C LYS A 233 -8.07 15.83 1.98
N VAL A 234 -8.03 14.54 2.28
CA VAL A 234 -9.19 13.83 2.84
C VAL A 234 -9.54 14.33 4.24
N PRO A 235 -8.59 14.54 5.17
CA PRO A 235 -8.86 15.21 6.45
C PRO A 235 -9.47 16.61 6.27
N SER A 236 -8.90 17.41 5.37
CA SER A 236 -9.38 18.77 5.08
C SER A 236 -10.82 18.79 4.57
N GLU A 237 -11.18 17.90 3.64
CA GLU A 237 -12.54 17.75 3.12
C GLU A 237 -13.52 17.23 4.17
N ILE A 238 -13.10 16.33 5.06
CA ILE A 238 -13.95 15.84 6.16
C ILE A 238 -14.27 16.97 7.14
N ILE A 239 -13.30 17.80 7.50
CA ILE A 239 -13.49 18.97 8.37
C ILE A 239 -14.40 20.00 7.68
N ALA A 240 -14.18 20.29 6.39
CA ALA A 240 -14.99 21.25 5.64
C ALA A 240 -16.46 20.80 5.49
N ASN A 241 -16.70 19.52 5.22
CA ASN A 241 -18.04 18.97 4.96
C ASN A 241 -18.74 18.42 6.21
N GLN A 242 -18.03 18.32 7.36
CA GLN A 242 -18.51 17.64 8.59
C GLN A 242 -19.04 16.21 8.33
N SER A 243 -18.46 15.55 7.32
CA SER A 243 -18.88 14.26 6.78
C SER A 243 -17.65 13.38 6.57
N THR A 244 -17.75 12.11 6.97
CA THR A 244 -16.71 11.09 6.71
C THR A 244 -16.89 10.38 5.37
N ASP A 245 -17.84 10.83 4.55
CA ASP A 245 -18.04 10.40 3.17
C ASP A 245 -17.72 11.62 2.29
N VAL A 246 -16.53 11.61 1.69
CA VAL A 246 -15.94 12.67 0.86
C VAL A 246 -15.28 12.05 -0.37
N ASP A 247 -14.84 12.86 -1.32
CA ASP A 247 -14.31 12.36 -2.57
C ASP A 247 -12.96 11.65 -2.40
N ILE A 248 -12.73 10.64 -3.23
CA ILE A 248 -11.48 9.89 -3.23
C ILE A 248 -10.44 10.61 -4.08
N VAL A 249 -9.20 10.70 -3.59
CA VAL A 249 -8.09 11.15 -4.43
C VAL A 249 -7.80 10.10 -5.50
N VAL A 250 -7.83 10.52 -6.77
CA VAL A 250 -7.60 9.65 -7.94
C VAL A 250 -6.25 8.92 -7.81
N GLY A 251 -6.25 7.62 -8.12
CA GLY A 251 -5.10 6.73 -7.95
C GLY A 251 -4.80 6.35 -6.50
N SER A 252 -5.48 6.95 -5.52
CA SER A 252 -5.20 6.85 -4.08
C SER A 252 -6.42 6.36 -3.29
N THR A 253 -7.30 5.60 -3.96
CA THR A 253 -8.63 5.20 -3.48
C THR A 253 -8.61 4.52 -2.11
N LYS A 254 -7.59 3.70 -1.82
CA LYS A 254 -7.53 2.97 -0.55
C LYS A 254 -7.06 3.81 0.59
N THR A 255 -6.01 4.59 0.39
CA THR A 255 -5.53 5.54 1.39
C THR A 255 -6.65 6.50 1.77
N SER A 256 -7.37 7.02 0.77
CA SER A 256 -8.56 7.87 0.97
C SER A 256 -9.63 7.16 1.81
N LYS A 257 -10.00 5.91 1.45
CA LYS A 257 -10.96 5.11 2.22
C LYS A 257 -10.45 4.70 3.60
N GLY A 258 -9.16 4.49 3.76
CA GLY A 258 -8.50 4.19 5.03
C GLY A 258 -8.62 5.36 6.00
N ILE A 259 -8.30 6.57 5.55
CA ILE A 259 -8.49 7.81 6.33
C ILE A 259 -9.96 7.99 6.69
N MET A 260 -10.88 7.92 5.70
CA MET A 260 -12.33 8.03 5.96
C MET A 260 -12.83 7.00 6.99
N ASN A 261 -12.34 5.76 6.92
CA ASN A 261 -12.74 4.70 7.84
C ASN A 261 -12.10 4.85 9.22
N ALA A 262 -10.85 5.31 9.33
CA ALA A 262 -10.19 5.58 10.61
C ALA A 262 -10.88 6.74 11.34
N VAL A 263 -11.34 7.76 10.61
CA VAL A 263 -12.15 8.85 11.19
C VAL A 263 -13.55 8.36 11.59
N LYS A 264 -14.18 7.46 10.83
CA LYS A 264 -15.44 6.79 11.24
C LYS A 264 -15.27 5.98 12.53
N ASP A 265 -14.16 5.26 12.65
CA ASP A 265 -13.78 4.47 13.84
C ASP A 265 -13.60 5.39 15.06
N ALA A 266 -12.80 6.45 14.93
CA ALA A 266 -12.61 7.47 15.97
C ALA A 266 -13.94 8.09 16.43
N LEU A 267 -14.78 8.54 15.48
CA LEU A 267 -16.06 9.18 15.76
C LEU A 267 -17.12 8.21 16.31
N SER A 268 -16.96 6.90 16.15
CA SER A 268 -17.85 5.92 16.78
C SER A 268 -17.74 5.92 18.31
N ASN A 269 -16.58 6.31 18.84
CA ASN A 269 -16.34 6.51 20.27
C ASN A 269 -16.82 7.88 20.79
N ALA A 270 -17.27 8.76 19.89
CA ALA A 270 -17.70 10.13 20.19
C ALA A 270 -19.23 10.32 20.25
N VAL A 271 -20.03 9.25 20.16
CA VAL A 271 -21.52 9.33 20.22
C VAL A 271 -22.02 9.02 21.63
#